data_AF-A0A8C9XHY7-F1
#
_entry.id   AF-A0A8C9XHY7-F1
#
_cell.length_a   1.000
_cell.length_b   1.000
_cell.length_c   1.000
_cell.angle_alpha   90.00
_cell.angle_beta   90.00
_cell.angle_gamma   90.00
#
_symmetry.space_group_name_H-M   'P 1'
#
loop_
_entity.id
_entity.type
_entity.pdbx_description
1 polymer ?
#
loop_
_entity_poly.entity_id
_entity_poly.type
_entity_poly.pdbx_seq_one_letter_code
_entity_poly.pdbx_strand_id
1 'polypeptide(L)'
;SVSRFFPKVVVAFVFCVMQAGVHTSSVRSLRYGWLAYALGERTTPRLKQNSKIITLDGNLSSGKGALAQKLADKLGMLYMPEPDTFYLDKMTGEKEPLPVDFNGMCSLEKFYTDPKAADGNSYRLQMWMYTMRLLQYADALEHLLTTGQGVILERSPFSDTVFLEAMFKEGYIRKECVQHYNEIKGISICEFLPPHLVIYVDLPAEDVQKKLKQSGKSYLQNVPLTYLKSIEDSYKKSFLPKISETSEVLAYDATQAQDVERVVEDIDYLKFEKGPWLEQDDVTYHHMRMLVEDKQKVATLTHIPKFLPEITIGAHDYDEKYYAYKSLPGKKYAPGYNADVGDKYIWLK
;
A
#
# COMPACT_ATOMS: atom_id res chain seq x y z
N SER A 1 49.16 10.44 76.25
CA SER A 1 48.44 11.71 76.11
C SER A 1 48.42 12.08 74.63
N VAL A 2 47.59 11.48 73.78
CA VAL A 2 46.18 11.84 73.50
C VAL A 2 45.96 13.34 73.34
N SER A 3 45.76 13.80 72.11
CA SER A 3 44.69 14.75 71.69
C SER A 3 44.92 15.16 70.24
N ARG A 4 44.22 14.54 69.28
CA ARG A 4 42.90 14.94 68.74
C ARG A 4 43.00 15.99 67.63
N PHE A 5 42.90 15.46 66.41
CA PHE A 5 42.45 16.13 65.19
C PHE A 5 41.10 16.83 65.40
N PHE A 6 40.97 18.06 64.91
CA PHE A 6 39.71 18.71 64.56
C PHE A 6 39.83 19.22 63.12
N PRO A 7 38.98 18.80 62.16
CA PRO A 7 38.99 19.34 60.82
C PRO A 7 38.15 20.63 60.76
N LYS A 8 38.70 21.65 60.10
CA LYS A 8 37.99 22.88 59.75
C LYS A 8 36.94 22.57 58.68
N VAL A 9 35.68 22.87 58.99
CA VAL A 9 34.55 22.83 58.04
C VAL A 9 34.66 24.05 57.12
N VAL A 10 34.80 23.83 55.81
CA VAL A 10 34.61 24.85 54.78
C VAL A 10 33.24 24.59 54.15
N VAL A 11 32.29 25.46 54.42
CA VAL A 11 30.95 25.44 53.82
C VAL A 11 31.06 26.02 52.42
N ALA A 12 31.04 25.16 51.40
CA ALA A 12 30.88 25.57 50.01
C ALA A 12 29.38 25.69 49.69
N PHE A 13 28.88 26.93 49.61
CA PHE A 13 27.56 27.22 49.05
C PHE A 13 27.60 26.97 47.54
N VAL A 14 27.11 25.81 47.11
CA VAL A 14 26.81 25.56 45.70
C VAL A 14 25.48 26.21 45.38
N PHE A 15 25.52 27.38 44.74
CA PHE A 15 24.35 27.94 44.06
C PHE A 15 23.97 27.00 42.91
N CYS A 16 23.01 26.11 43.16
CA CYS A 16 22.33 25.36 42.10
C CYS A 16 21.41 26.35 41.37
N VAL A 17 21.94 27.00 40.34
CA VAL A 17 21.11 27.69 39.35
C VAL A 17 20.33 26.58 38.64
N MET A 18 19.08 26.37 39.03
CA MET A 18 18.14 25.56 38.25
C MET A 18 17.93 26.29 36.93
N GLN A 19 18.75 25.94 35.94
CA GLN A 19 18.53 26.32 34.57
C GLN A 19 17.24 25.60 34.17
N ALA A 20 16.14 26.34 34.11
CA ALA A 20 14.88 25.88 33.55
C ALA A 20 15.10 25.58 32.06
N GLY A 21 15.64 24.41 31.78
CA GLY A 21 15.67 23.84 30.46
C GLY A 21 14.24 23.44 30.12
N VAL A 22 13.56 24.26 29.33
CA VAL A 22 12.39 23.77 28.61
C VAL A 22 12.92 22.67 27.69
N HIS A 23 12.74 21.42 28.10
CA HIS A 23 12.97 20.26 27.25
C HIS A 23 11.91 20.28 26.14
N THR A 24 12.09 21.13 25.13
CA THR A 24 11.36 21.06 23.86
C THR A 24 11.99 19.95 23.02
N SER A 25 11.78 18.71 23.43
CA SER A 25 11.91 17.57 22.54
C SER A 25 10.57 16.87 22.46
N SER A 26 9.52 17.62 22.09
CA SER A 26 8.42 17.01 21.36
C SER A 26 8.98 16.68 19.98
N VAL A 27 9.37 15.43 19.78
CA VAL A 27 9.52 14.87 18.44
C VAL A 27 8.12 14.80 17.83
N ARG A 28 7.55 15.97 17.52
CA ARG A 28 6.52 16.09 16.50
C ARG A 28 7.30 15.98 15.20
N SER A 29 7.25 14.82 14.56
CA SER A 29 7.40 14.82 13.10
C SER A 29 6.29 15.72 12.58
N LEU A 30 6.58 17.00 12.36
CA LEU A 30 5.61 17.93 11.81
C LEU A 30 5.16 17.33 10.48
N ARG A 31 3.87 16.98 10.38
CA ARG A 31 3.28 16.56 9.12
C ARG A 31 3.45 17.69 8.12
N TYR A 32 3.76 17.35 6.89
CA TYR A 32 3.87 18.36 5.85
C TYR A 32 2.49 19.01 5.67
N GLY A 33 2.53 20.27 5.27
CA GLY A 33 1.37 21.13 5.31
C GLY A 33 1.61 22.38 4.50
N TRP A 34 0.59 23.22 4.43
CA TRP A 34 0.67 24.49 3.73
C TRP A 34 1.82 25.37 4.24
N LEU A 35 2.08 25.36 5.56
CA LEU A 35 3.19 26.11 6.15
C LEU A 35 4.55 25.60 5.66
N ALA A 36 4.77 24.28 5.58
CA ALA A 36 6.01 23.72 5.05
C ALA A 36 6.22 24.10 3.57
N TYR A 37 5.15 24.06 2.78
CA TYR A 37 5.17 24.48 1.38
C TYR A 37 5.45 25.99 1.21
N ALA A 38 4.84 26.83 2.05
CA ALA A 38 5.06 28.27 2.07
C ALA A 38 6.48 28.63 2.52
N LEU A 39 7.06 27.87 3.46
CA LEU A 39 8.44 27.99 3.93
C LEU A 39 9.48 27.46 2.92
N GLY A 40 9.04 26.97 1.76
CA GLY A 40 9.92 26.61 0.65
C GLY A 40 10.16 25.11 0.46
N GLU A 41 9.47 24.23 1.20
CA GLU A 41 9.54 22.79 0.95
C GLU A 41 8.78 22.43 -0.34
N ARG A 42 9.48 22.41 -1.47
CA ARG A 42 8.96 22.03 -2.79
C ARG A 42 9.37 20.62 -3.18
N THR A 43 8.52 19.98 -3.99
CA THR A 43 8.73 18.60 -4.44
C THR A 43 9.58 18.53 -5.70
N THR A 44 9.39 19.45 -6.65
CA THR A 44 10.12 19.44 -7.93
C THR A 44 11.65 19.40 -7.80
N PRO A 45 12.32 20.10 -6.84
CA PRO A 45 13.78 20.04 -6.75
C PRO A 45 14.33 18.68 -6.29
N ARG A 46 13.47 17.83 -5.72
CA ARG A 46 13.84 16.48 -5.24
C ARG A 46 13.71 15.42 -6.33
N LEU A 47 12.90 15.70 -7.36
CA LEU A 47 12.66 14.76 -8.45
C LEU A 47 13.89 14.70 -9.37
N LYS A 48 14.44 13.50 -9.49
CA LYS A 48 15.53 13.12 -10.39
C LYS A 48 14.97 12.30 -11.56
N GLN A 49 15.83 11.97 -12.52
CA GLN A 49 15.46 11.13 -13.66
C GLN A 49 14.90 9.75 -13.22
N ASN A 50 15.48 9.16 -12.15
CA ASN A 50 15.06 7.87 -11.60
C ASN A 50 13.87 7.97 -10.61
N SER A 51 13.29 9.16 -10.43
CA SER A 51 12.10 9.35 -9.58
C SER A 51 10.85 8.93 -10.36
N LYS A 52 10.69 7.62 -10.53
CA LYS A 52 9.60 7.01 -11.31
C LYS A 52 8.88 5.95 -10.49
N ILE A 53 7.60 5.80 -10.78
CA ILE A 53 6.78 4.69 -10.26
C ILE A 53 6.69 3.64 -11.36
N ILE A 54 7.25 2.47 -11.08
CA ILE A 54 7.27 1.33 -11.99
C ILE A 54 6.41 0.23 -11.38
N THR A 55 5.45 -0.29 -12.12
CA THR A 55 4.57 -1.36 -11.65
C THR A 55 4.80 -2.63 -12.45
N LEU A 56 5.08 -3.74 -11.77
CA LEU A 56 5.17 -5.06 -12.38
C LEU A 56 3.81 -5.75 -12.34
N ASP A 57 3.27 -6.03 -13.52
CA ASP A 57 1.99 -6.69 -13.72
C ASP A 57 2.18 -8.07 -14.36
N GLY A 58 1.24 -8.97 -14.06
CA GLY A 58 1.29 -10.34 -14.56
C GLY A 58 0.42 -11.28 -13.75
N ASN A 59 0.29 -12.49 -14.28
CA ASN A 59 -0.51 -13.55 -13.66
C ASN A 59 0.05 -13.99 -12.28
N LEU A 60 -0.74 -14.72 -11.48
CA LEU A 60 -0.47 -14.97 -10.05
C LEU A 60 0.93 -15.50 -9.75
N SER A 61 1.43 -16.45 -10.54
CA SER A 61 2.74 -17.10 -10.37
C SER A 61 3.72 -16.80 -11.51
N SER A 62 3.70 -15.58 -12.03
CA SER A 62 4.65 -15.15 -13.07
C SER A 62 6.08 -14.90 -12.57
N GLY A 63 6.35 -14.95 -11.26
CA GLY A 63 7.67 -14.66 -10.69
C GLY A 63 7.99 -13.17 -10.59
N LYS A 64 6.97 -12.32 -10.72
CA LYS A 64 7.07 -10.85 -10.72
C LYS A 64 7.78 -10.27 -9.50
N GLY A 65 7.60 -10.82 -8.30
CA GLY A 65 8.24 -10.27 -7.10
C GLY A 65 9.75 -10.44 -7.06
N ALA A 66 10.27 -11.58 -7.53
CA ALA A 66 11.71 -11.78 -7.64
C ALA A 66 12.34 -10.84 -8.68
N LEU A 67 11.62 -10.54 -9.77
CA LEU A 67 12.05 -9.54 -10.75
C LEU A 67 12.00 -8.12 -10.18
N ALA A 68 10.91 -7.76 -9.51
CA ALA A 68 10.71 -6.45 -8.90
C ALA A 68 11.80 -6.11 -7.88
N GLN A 69 12.14 -7.07 -7.01
CA GLN A 69 13.20 -6.91 -6.03
C GLN A 69 14.56 -6.68 -6.70
N LYS A 70 14.93 -7.53 -7.68
CA LYS A 70 16.20 -7.38 -8.41
C LYS A 70 16.29 -6.07 -9.18
N LEU A 71 15.18 -5.62 -9.79
CA LEU A 71 15.12 -4.34 -10.48
C LEU A 71 15.31 -3.18 -9.51
N ALA A 72 14.69 -3.25 -8.32
CA ALA A 72 14.80 -2.21 -7.32
C ALA A 72 16.24 -2.09 -6.79
N ASP A 73 16.89 -3.22 -6.53
CA ASP A 73 18.29 -3.28 -6.10
C ASP A 73 19.23 -2.67 -7.15
N LYS A 74 19.00 -2.95 -8.45
CA LYS A 74 19.81 -2.39 -9.55
C LYS A 74 19.59 -0.90 -9.79
N LEU A 75 18.33 -0.46 -9.76
CA LEU A 75 17.97 0.94 -10.03
C LEU A 75 18.10 1.85 -8.79
N GLY A 76 18.38 1.28 -7.62
CA GLY A 76 18.41 1.99 -6.34
C GLY A 76 17.04 2.54 -5.93
N MET A 77 15.97 1.86 -6.33
CA MET A 77 14.57 2.24 -6.04
C MET A 77 14.04 1.50 -4.82
N LEU A 78 12.98 2.02 -4.21
CA LEU A 78 12.30 1.32 -3.12
C LEU A 78 11.42 0.22 -3.69
N TYR A 79 11.65 -1.02 -3.27
CA TYR A 79 10.76 -2.14 -3.57
C TYR A 79 9.63 -2.23 -2.54
N MET A 80 8.39 -2.26 -3.04
CA MET A 80 7.20 -2.52 -2.24
C MET A 80 6.55 -3.85 -2.70
N PRO A 81 6.51 -4.87 -1.83
CA PRO A 81 5.98 -6.20 -2.18
C PRO A 81 4.45 -6.18 -2.38
N GLU A 82 3.88 -7.19 -3.05
CA GLU A 82 2.42 -7.27 -3.25
C GLU A 82 1.67 -7.15 -1.91
N PRO A 83 0.60 -6.33 -1.82
CA PRO A 83 -0.08 -6.10 -0.56
C PRO A 83 -0.99 -7.29 -0.23
N ASP A 84 -0.81 -7.84 0.96
CA ASP A 84 -1.67 -8.88 1.53
C ASP A 84 -2.93 -8.27 2.16
N THR A 85 -3.87 -9.13 2.59
CA THR A 85 -5.04 -8.71 3.40
C THR A 85 -4.65 -8.01 4.70
N PHE A 86 -3.44 -8.23 5.20
CA PHE A 86 -2.90 -7.67 6.45
C PHE A 86 -1.97 -6.46 6.20
N TYR A 87 -1.99 -5.87 5.01
CA TYR A 87 -1.12 -4.74 4.70
C TYR A 87 -1.32 -3.55 5.66
N LEU A 88 -2.56 -3.26 6.04
CA LEU A 88 -2.89 -2.21 7.00
C LEU A 88 -2.25 -2.44 8.38
N ASP A 89 -2.17 -3.69 8.85
CA ASP A 89 -1.53 -4.03 10.12
C ASP A 89 -0.02 -3.78 10.06
N LYS A 90 0.62 -4.18 8.95
CA LYS A 90 2.04 -3.92 8.69
C LYS A 90 2.33 -2.41 8.67
N MET A 91 1.44 -1.65 8.02
CA MET A 91 1.53 -0.19 7.92
C MET A 91 1.36 0.50 9.27
N THR A 92 0.45 0.01 10.12
CA THR A 92 0.20 0.58 11.45
C THR A 92 1.24 0.16 12.49
N GLY A 93 2.21 -0.68 12.11
CA GLY A 93 3.31 -1.11 12.97
C GLY A 93 2.93 -2.22 13.94
N GLU A 94 1.88 -2.99 13.64
CA GLU A 94 1.51 -4.15 14.45
C GLU A 94 2.57 -5.25 14.37
N LYS A 95 2.90 -5.83 15.53
CA LYS A 95 3.90 -6.90 15.62
C LYS A 95 3.37 -8.21 15.05
N GLU A 96 2.08 -8.46 15.24
CA GLU A 96 1.38 -9.64 14.77
C GLU A 96 0.14 -9.19 13.97
N PRO A 97 -0.19 -9.87 12.86
CA PRO A 97 -1.41 -9.58 12.12
C PRO A 97 -2.65 -9.72 13.01
N LEU A 98 -3.55 -8.75 12.92
CA LEU A 98 -4.80 -8.79 13.67
C LEU A 98 -5.72 -9.88 13.15
N PRO A 99 -6.65 -10.38 13.99
CA PRO A 99 -7.68 -11.31 13.56
C PRO A 99 -8.41 -10.86 12.29
N VAL A 100 -8.81 -11.82 11.46
CA VAL A 100 -9.47 -11.59 10.17
C VAL A 100 -10.73 -10.73 10.30
N ASP A 101 -11.40 -10.77 11.45
CA ASP A 101 -12.57 -9.96 11.75
C ASP A 101 -12.31 -8.45 11.67
N PHE A 102 -11.07 -8.01 11.93
CA PHE A 102 -10.65 -6.62 11.82
C PHE A 102 -10.04 -6.28 10.45
N ASN A 103 -9.71 -7.30 9.65
CA ASN A 103 -9.07 -7.18 8.33
C ASN A 103 -10.04 -7.53 7.20
N GLY A 104 -11.12 -6.76 7.11
CA GLY A 104 -12.11 -6.87 6.04
C GLY A 104 -12.98 -8.13 6.09
N MET A 105 -12.89 -8.96 7.13
CA MET A 105 -13.65 -10.21 7.30
C MET A 105 -13.55 -11.14 6.07
N CYS A 106 -12.38 -11.15 5.43
CA CYS A 106 -12.19 -11.83 4.16
C CYS A 106 -11.03 -12.82 4.24
N SER A 107 -11.15 -13.93 3.53
CA SER A 107 -10.10 -14.95 3.46
C SER A 107 -9.84 -15.36 2.02
N LEU A 108 -8.58 -15.26 1.63
CA LEU A 108 -8.08 -15.72 0.34
C LEU A 108 -8.18 -17.25 0.23
N GLU A 109 -7.93 -17.97 1.32
CA GLU A 109 -8.05 -19.43 1.36
C GLU A 109 -9.49 -19.85 1.08
N LYS A 110 -10.45 -19.20 1.76
CA LYS A 110 -11.87 -19.46 1.57
C LYS A 110 -12.32 -19.17 0.14
N PHE A 111 -11.80 -18.10 -0.46
CA PHE A 111 -12.08 -17.75 -1.86
C PHE A 111 -11.63 -18.85 -2.82
N TYR A 112 -10.44 -19.43 -2.63
CA TYR A 112 -9.98 -20.50 -3.53
C TYR A 112 -10.60 -21.87 -3.26
N THR A 113 -11.07 -22.13 -2.03
CA THR A 113 -11.78 -23.38 -1.71
C THR A 113 -13.23 -23.36 -2.15
N ASP A 114 -13.93 -22.24 -1.95
CA ASP A 114 -15.33 -22.06 -2.35
C ASP A 114 -15.58 -20.62 -2.83
N PRO A 115 -15.27 -20.34 -4.12
CA PRO A 115 -15.47 -19.01 -4.69
C PRO A 115 -16.95 -18.60 -4.83
N LYS A 116 -17.89 -19.54 -4.69
CA LYS A 116 -19.34 -19.31 -4.85
C LYS A 116 -20.09 -19.33 -3.52
N ALA A 117 -19.36 -19.24 -2.42
CA ALA A 117 -19.93 -19.17 -1.09
C ALA A 117 -20.95 -18.02 -0.99
N ALA A 118 -22.11 -18.31 -0.38
CA ALA A 118 -23.20 -17.36 -0.22
C ALA A 118 -22.90 -16.21 0.78
N ASP A 119 -21.74 -16.26 1.44
CA ASP A 119 -21.30 -15.29 2.45
C ASP A 119 -20.71 -14.00 1.86
N GLY A 120 -20.63 -13.91 0.53
CA GLY A 120 -20.09 -12.76 -0.19
C GLY A 120 -18.59 -12.58 -0.06
N ASN A 121 -17.85 -13.58 0.42
CA ASN A 121 -16.40 -13.48 0.65
C ASN A 121 -15.63 -13.08 -0.62
N SER A 122 -16.04 -13.58 -1.79
CA SER A 122 -15.38 -13.29 -3.07
C SER A 122 -15.32 -11.80 -3.38
N TYR A 123 -16.47 -11.11 -3.29
CA TYR A 123 -16.51 -9.67 -3.57
C TYR A 123 -15.91 -8.84 -2.43
N ARG A 124 -16.13 -9.24 -1.17
CA ARG A 124 -15.55 -8.57 -0.01
C ARG A 124 -14.02 -8.61 -0.02
N LEU A 125 -13.44 -9.76 -0.36
CA LEU A 125 -12.00 -9.92 -0.54
C LEU A 125 -11.47 -9.02 -1.64
N GLN A 126 -12.14 -8.98 -2.80
CA GLN A 126 -11.71 -8.14 -3.92
C GLN A 126 -11.70 -6.66 -3.55
N MET A 127 -12.76 -6.20 -2.86
CA MET A 127 -12.84 -4.82 -2.39
C MET A 127 -11.76 -4.51 -1.36
N TRP A 128 -11.53 -5.40 -0.41
CA TRP A 128 -10.48 -5.24 0.59
C TRP A 128 -9.09 -5.16 -0.05
N MET A 129 -8.80 -6.07 -0.99
CA MET A 129 -7.55 -6.06 -1.77
C MET A 129 -7.39 -4.77 -2.59
N TYR A 130 -8.47 -4.26 -3.18
CA TYR A 130 -8.46 -2.99 -3.88
C TYR A 130 -8.07 -1.83 -2.95
N THR A 131 -8.69 -1.75 -1.76
CA THR A 131 -8.35 -0.74 -0.76
C THR A 131 -6.90 -0.86 -0.29
N MET A 132 -6.40 -2.08 -0.04
CA MET A 132 -5.00 -2.29 0.35
C MET A 132 -4.02 -1.84 -0.75
N ARG A 133 -4.31 -2.15 -2.01
CA ARG A 133 -3.50 -1.68 -3.16
C ARG A 133 -3.55 -0.17 -3.31
N LEU A 134 -4.69 0.46 -3.05
CA LEU A 134 -4.82 1.92 -3.10
C LEU A 134 -4.00 2.58 -2.00
N LEU A 135 -4.04 2.05 -0.77
CA LEU A 135 -3.21 2.52 0.34
C LEU A 135 -1.72 2.37 0.04
N GLN A 136 -1.31 1.23 -0.49
CA GLN A 136 0.08 1.02 -0.92
C GLN A 136 0.50 2.00 -2.02
N TYR A 137 -0.39 2.28 -2.98
CA TYR A 137 -0.10 3.25 -4.02
C TYR A 137 0.06 4.67 -3.45
N ALA A 138 -0.75 5.02 -2.44
CA ALA A 138 -0.58 6.27 -1.70
C ALA A 138 0.74 6.32 -0.94
N ASP A 139 1.20 5.22 -0.34
CA ASP A 139 2.53 5.14 0.30
C ASP A 139 3.67 5.28 -0.71
N ALA A 140 3.54 4.67 -1.89
CA ALA A 140 4.50 4.80 -2.96
C ALA A 140 4.61 6.25 -3.46
N LEU A 141 3.47 6.92 -3.63
CA LEU A 141 3.41 8.34 -3.99
C LEU A 141 3.98 9.22 -2.88
N GLU A 142 3.64 8.96 -1.62
CA GLU A 142 4.19 9.70 -0.48
C GLU A 142 5.72 9.58 -0.45
N HIS A 143 6.26 8.36 -0.59
CA HIS A 143 7.70 8.13 -0.63
C HIS A 143 8.37 8.86 -1.80
N LEU A 144 7.79 8.77 -2.99
CA LEU A 144 8.30 9.45 -4.19
C LEU A 144 8.33 10.98 -3.99
N LEU A 145 7.24 11.58 -3.52
CA LEU A 145 7.10 13.03 -3.39
C LEU A 145 7.91 13.59 -2.20
N THR A 146 8.14 12.79 -1.16
CA THR A 146 8.91 13.21 0.01
C THR A 146 10.42 13.05 -0.22
N THR A 147 10.87 11.90 -0.74
CA THR A 147 12.29 11.56 -0.85
C THR A 147 12.88 11.82 -2.24
N GLY A 148 12.04 11.82 -3.28
CA GLY A 148 12.49 11.80 -4.67
C GLY A 148 13.05 10.45 -5.12
N GLN A 149 12.94 9.38 -4.32
CA GLN A 149 13.37 8.05 -4.74
C GLN A 149 12.26 7.35 -5.53
N GLY A 150 12.60 6.72 -6.66
CA GLY A 150 11.66 5.89 -7.42
C GLY A 150 11.15 4.70 -6.62
N VAL A 151 9.98 4.19 -6.99
CA VAL A 151 9.32 3.07 -6.31
C VAL A 151 8.92 2.00 -7.32
N ILE A 152 9.23 0.76 -6.99
CA ILE A 152 8.83 -0.43 -7.74
C ILE A 152 7.74 -1.16 -6.96
N LEU A 153 6.58 -1.33 -7.60
CA LEU A 153 5.40 -1.95 -7.03
C LEU A 153 5.09 -3.27 -7.73
N GLU A 154 4.62 -4.25 -6.97
CA GLU A 154 3.96 -5.43 -7.53
C GLU A 154 2.47 -5.22 -7.61
N ARG A 155 1.98 -5.12 -8.86
CA ARG A 155 0.59 -4.79 -9.20
C ARG A 155 0.14 -3.43 -8.69
N SER A 156 -0.69 -2.78 -9.48
CA SER A 156 -1.26 -1.47 -9.15
C SER A 156 -2.77 -1.53 -8.97
N PRO A 157 -3.40 -0.53 -8.34
CA PRO A 157 -4.86 -0.39 -8.33
C PRO A 157 -5.47 -0.37 -9.74
N PHE A 158 -4.70 0.07 -10.74
CA PHE A 158 -5.11 0.10 -12.15
C PHE A 158 -5.28 -1.31 -12.72
N SER A 159 -4.42 -2.23 -12.33
CA SER A 159 -4.43 -3.63 -12.77
C SER A 159 -5.56 -4.44 -12.14
N ASP A 160 -6.12 -4.01 -11.00
CA ASP A 160 -7.06 -4.83 -10.22
C ASP A 160 -8.35 -5.21 -10.95
N THR A 161 -8.78 -4.40 -11.94
CA THR A 161 -9.96 -4.71 -12.76
C THR A 161 -9.90 -6.04 -13.50
N VAL A 162 -8.70 -6.54 -13.82
CA VAL A 162 -8.56 -7.82 -14.52
C VAL A 162 -9.05 -8.98 -13.66
N PHE A 163 -8.88 -8.91 -12.33
CA PHE A 163 -9.34 -9.94 -11.40
C PHE A 163 -10.87 -9.88 -11.26
N LEU A 164 -11.43 -8.68 -11.16
CA LEU A 164 -12.88 -8.48 -11.13
C LEU A 164 -13.57 -9.03 -12.38
N GLU A 165 -13.06 -8.69 -13.57
CA GLU A 165 -13.61 -9.19 -14.83
C GLU A 165 -13.51 -10.71 -14.94
N ALA A 166 -12.39 -11.30 -14.52
CA ALA A 166 -12.22 -12.74 -14.50
C ALA A 166 -13.21 -13.41 -13.54
N MET A 167 -13.40 -12.86 -12.34
CA MET A 167 -14.39 -13.37 -11.38
C MET A 167 -15.83 -13.26 -11.88
N PHE A 168 -16.14 -12.18 -12.62
CA PHE A 168 -17.46 -12.02 -13.22
C PHE A 168 -17.71 -13.04 -14.33
N LYS A 169 -16.71 -13.32 -15.19
CA LYS A 169 -16.80 -14.32 -16.26
C LYS A 169 -17.03 -15.75 -15.72
N GLU A 170 -16.38 -16.10 -14.62
CA GLU A 170 -16.57 -17.41 -13.96
C GLU A 170 -17.87 -17.48 -13.12
N GLY A 171 -18.59 -16.36 -12.98
CA GLY A 171 -19.84 -16.26 -12.23
C GLY A 171 -19.65 -16.35 -10.71
N TYR A 172 -18.53 -15.84 -10.18
CA TYR A 172 -18.28 -15.78 -8.73
C TYR A 172 -18.90 -14.54 -8.08
N ILE A 173 -19.12 -13.48 -8.86
CA ILE A 173 -19.67 -12.21 -8.39
C ILE A 173 -20.88 -11.79 -9.22
N ARG A 174 -21.77 -11.03 -8.59
CA ARG A 174 -22.98 -10.51 -9.23
C ARG A 174 -22.69 -9.24 -10.03
N LYS A 175 -23.60 -8.89 -10.94
CA LYS A 175 -23.46 -7.69 -11.80
C LYS A 175 -23.49 -6.40 -10.97
N GLU A 176 -24.29 -6.36 -9.92
CA GLU A 176 -24.40 -5.22 -9.00
C GLU A 176 -23.06 -4.95 -8.29
N CYS A 177 -22.33 -6.01 -7.93
CA CYS A 177 -20.99 -5.91 -7.35
C CYS A 177 -19.98 -5.28 -8.33
N VAL A 178 -20.05 -5.67 -9.60
CA VAL A 178 -19.19 -5.07 -10.65
C VAL A 178 -19.51 -3.60 -10.84
N GLN A 179 -20.79 -3.22 -10.85
CA GLN A 179 -21.19 -1.81 -10.94
C GLN A 179 -20.67 -0.99 -9.76
N HIS A 180 -20.84 -1.51 -8.53
CA HIS A 180 -20.33 -0.84 -7.34
C HIS A 180 -18.81 -0.67 -7.36
N TYR A 181 -18.07 -1.70 -7.82
CA TYR A 181 -16.63 -1.59 -7.97
C TYR A 181 -16.24 -0.51 -9.00
N ASN A 182 -16.94 -0.44 -10.14
CA ASN A 182 -16.66 0.57 -11.16
C ASN A 182 -16.94 1.99 -10.67
N GLU A 183 -17.97 2.19 -9.84
CA GLU A 183 -18.25 3.47 -9.18
C GLU A 183 -17.12 3.85 -8.23
N ILE A 184 -16.67 2.94 -7.36
CA ILE A 184 -15.51 3.15 -6.48
C ILE A 184 -14.28 3.50 -7.31
N LYS A 185 -13.94 2.68 -8.30
CA LYS A 185 -12.79 2.88 -9.19
C LYS A 185 -12.82 4.26 -9.84
N GLY A 186 -14.00 4.71 -10.29
CA GLY A 186 -14.17 6.01 -10.94
C GLY A 186 -13.90 7.20 -10.00
N ILE A 187 -14.19 7.05 -8.70
CA ILE A 187 -13.99 8.08 -7.68
C ILE A 187 -12.58 8.05 -7.11
N SER A 188 -12.02 6.87 -6.87
CA SER A 188 -10.71 6.73 -6.25
C SER A 188 -9.57 6.96 -7.22
N ILE A 189 -9.61 6.38 -8.44
CA ILE A 189 -8.47 6.42 -9.36
C ILE A 189 -8.24 7.82 -9.94
N CYS A 190 -9.28 8.65 -10.09
CA CYS A 190 -9.13 9.99 -10.66
C CYS A 190 -8.29 10.93 -9.77
N GLU A 191 -8.16 10.62 -8.48
CA GLU A 191 -7.35 11.41 -7.54
C GLU A 191 -5.85 11.08 -7.63
N PHE A 192 -5.46 10.01 -8.33
CA PHE A 192 -4.08 9.55 -8.41
C PHE A 192 -3.55 9.57 -9.85
N LEU A 193 -2.28 9.92 -9.98
CA LEU A 193 -1.57 9.81 -11.26
C LEU A 193 -1.27 8.33 -11.57
N PRO A 194 -1.37 7.89 -12.84
CA PRO A 194 -1.02 6.54 -13.26
C PRO A 194 0.48 6.25 -13.05
N PRO A 195 0.92 4.99 -13.03
CA PRO A 195 2.36 4.69 -13.00
C PRO A 195 3.08 5.27 -14.22
N HIS A 196 4.41 5.46 -14.13
CA HIS A 196 5.19 5.93 -15.27
C HIS A 196 5.45 4.81 -16.28
N LEU A 197 5.70 3.61 -15.76
CA LEU A 197 6.03 2.42 -16.52
C LEU A 197 5.26 1.23 -15.96
N VAL A 198 4.65 0.46 -16.85
CA VAL A 198 4.09 -0.86 -16.54
C VAL A 198 4.91 -1.94 -17.24
N ILE A 199 5.46 -2.85 -16.44
CA ILE A 199 6.19 -4.02 -16.95
C ILE A 199 5.25 -5.22 -16.84
N TYR A 200 4.80 -5.73 -17.97
CA TYR A 200 3.95 -6.92 -18.04
C TYR A 200 4.78 -8.18 -18.30
N VAL A 201 4.69 -9.16 -17.41
CA VAL A 201 5.35 -10.46 -17.57
C VAL A 201 4.35 -11.48 -18.12
N ASP A 202 4.50 -11.82 -19.40
CA ASP A 202 3.66 -12.80 -20.07
C ASP A 202 4.11 -14.21 -19.67
N LEU A 203 3.18 -14.93 -19.04
CA LEU A 203 3.33 -16.34 -18.71
C LEU A 203 1.99 -17.03 -19.02
N PRO A 204 1.98 -18.03 -19.92
CA PRO A 204 0.76 -18.72 -20.31
C PRO A 204 0.03 -19.30 -19.09
N ALA A 205 -1.30 -19.19 -19.08
CA ALA A 205 -2.14 -19.70 -17.98
C ALA A 205 -1.88 -21.18 -17.62
N GLU A 206 -1.48 -22.01 -18.60
CA GLU A 206 -1.18 -23.43 -18.39
C GLU A 206 0.09 -23.63 -17.56
N ASP A 207 1.12 -22.82 -17.79
CA ASP A 207 2.36 -22.88 -17.02
C ASP A 207 2.19 -22.25 -15.63
N VAL A 208 1.35 -21.21 -15.53
CA VAL A 208 0.92 -20.67 -14.22
C VAL A 208 0.25 -21.78 -13.40
N GLN A 209 -0.66 -22.55 -14.00
CA GLN A 209 -1.34 -23.64 -13.29
C GLN A 209 -0.36 -24.73 -12.83
N LYS A 210 0.63 -25.10 -13.66
CA LYS A 210 1.68 -26.05 -13.25
C LYS A 210 2.48 -25.52 -12.06
N LYS A 211 2.89 -24.25 -12.07
CA LYS A 211 3.59 -23.61 -10.95
C LYS A 211 2.73 -23.53 -9.68
N LEU A 212 1.44 -23.23 -9.82
CA LEU A 212 0.50 -23.21 -8.69
C LEU A 212 0.32 -24.61 -8.07
N LYS A 213 0.26 -25.67 -8.89
CA LYS A 213 0.22 -27.06 -8.40
C LYS A 213 1.52 -27.48 -7.70
N GLN A 214 2.67 -26.98 -8.17
CA GLN A 214 3.97 -27.20 -7.53
C GLN A 214 4.15 -26.36 -6.26
N SER A 215 3.29 -25.37 -6.02
CA SER A 215 3.32 -24.58 -4.80
C SER A 215 2.86 -25.42 -3.60
N GLY A 216 3.55 -25.26 -2.47
CA GLY A 216 3.21 -25.94 -1.21
C GLY A 216 1.90 -25.48 -0.56
N LYS A 217 1.19 -24.51 -1.16
CA LYS A 217 -0.08 -23.97 -0.66
C LYS A 217 -1.25 -24.78 -1.22
N SER A 218 -1.83 -25.65 -0.40
CA SER A 218 -2.94 -26.55 -0.78
C SER A 218 -4.13 -25.84 -1.42
N TYR A 219 -4.49 -24.65 -0.93
CA TYR A 219 -5.62 -23.86 -1.44
C TYR A 219 -5.37 -23.28 -2.85
N LEU A 220 -4.12 -23.07 -3.27
CA LEU A 220 -3.79 -22.56 -4.61
C LEU A 220 -3.75 -23.64 -5.69
N GLN A 221 -3.79 -24.92 -5.31
CA GLN A 221 -3.68 -26.03 -6.27
C GLN A 221 -4.97 -26.24 -7.08
N ASN A 222 -6.11 -25.80 -6.55
CA ASN A 222 -7.44 -26.00 -7.14
C ASN A 222 -7.93 -24.84 -8.01
N VAL A 223 -7.07 -23.88 -8.36
CA VAL A 223 -7.46 -22.74 -9.19
C VAL A 223 -7.82 -23.22 -10.61
N PRO A 224 -9.03 -22.90 -11.12
CA PRO A 224 -9.46 -23.36 -12.43
C PRO A 224 -8.68 -22.67 -13.56
N LEU A 225 -8.36 -23.45 -14.60
CA LEU A 225 -7.63 -22.95 -15.76
C LEU A 225 -8.42 -21.86 -16.52
N THR A 226 -9.75 -21.97 -16.53
CA THR A 226 -10.66 -20.98 -17.15
C THR A 226 -10.51 -19.61 -16.52
N TYR A 227 -10.39 -19.55 -15.19
CA TYR A 227 -10.15 -18.31 -14.45
C TYR A 227 -8.79 -17.68 -14.81
N LEU A 228 -7.72 -18.49 -14.86
CA LEU A 228 -6.38 -17.99 -15.22
C LEU A 228 -6.32 -17.50 -16.67
N LYS A 229 -6.99 -18.19 -17.60
CA LYS A 229 -7.13 -17.75 -19.00
C LYS A 229 -7.96 -16.46 -19.09
N SER A 230 -9.03 -16.34 -18.29
CA SER A 230 -9.83 -15.11 -18.21
C SER A 230 -9.03 -13.90 -17.71
N ILE A 231 -8.11 -14.10 -16.75
CA ILE A 231 -7.19 -13.06 -16.28
C ILE A 231 -6.23 -12.64 -17.40
N GLU A 232 -5.59 -13.60 -18.06
CA GLU A 232 -4.66 -13.35 -19.16
C GLU A 232 -5.35 -12.56 -20.30
N ASP A 233 -6.55 -12.99 -20.68
CA ASP A 233 -7.38 -12.32 -21.67
C ASP A 233 -7.73 -10.88 -21.25
N SER A 234 -8.12 -10.65 -20.00
CA SER A 234 -8.46 -9.32 -19.50
C SER A 234 -7.24 -8.41 -19.39
N TYR A 235 -6.05 -8.94 -19.08
CA TYR A 235 -4.80 -8.18 -19.18
C TYR A 235 -4.55 -7.71 -20.62
N LYS A 236 -4.58 -8.64 -21.59
CA LYS A 236 -4.25 -8.36 -23.00
C LYS A 236 -5.30 -7.49 -23.71
N LYS A 237 -6.59 -7.71 -23.44
CA LYS A 237 -7.71 -7.03 -24.15
C LYS A 237 -8.13 -5.72 -23.52
N SER A 238 -8.13 -5.63 -22.18
CA SER A 238 -8.69 -4.48 -21.47
C SER A 238 -7.60 -3.59 -20.86
N PHE A 239 -6.68 -4.18 -20.10
CA PHE A 239 -5.73 -3.41 -19.29
C PHE A 239 -4.58 -2.81 -20.10
N LEU A 240 -3.84 -3.62 -20.86
CA LEU A 240 -2.66 -3.16 -21.60
C LEU A 240 -3.00 -2.05 -22.62
N PRO A 241 -4.11 -2.13 -23.39
CA PRO A 241 -4.48 -1.04 -24.29
C PRO A 241 -4.86 0.25 -23.57
N LYS A 242 -5.54 0.14 -22.42
CA LYS A 242 -5.97 1.32 -21.66
C LYS A 242 -4.81 2.03 -20.96
N ILE A 243 -3.86 1.26 -20.43
CA ILE A 243 -2.72 1.83 -19.70
C ILE A 243 -1.67 2.40 -20.65
N SER A 244 -1.54 1.85 -21.87
CA SER A 244 -0.58 2.35 -22.87
C SER A 244 -0.91 3.76 -23.40
N GLU A 245 -2.15 4.22 -23.23
CA GLU A 245 -2.55 5.61 -23.52
C GLU A 245 -1.92 6.61 -22.53
N THR A 246 -1.68 6.19 -21.29
CA THR A 246 -1.27 7.09 -20.19
C THR A 246 0.12 6.81 -19.64
N SER A 247 0.62 5.59 -19.78
CA SER A 247 1.89 5.10 -19.22
C SER A 247 2.68 4.38 -20.30
N GLU A 248 4.01 4.30 -20.15
CA GLU A 248 4.80 3.42 -21.01
C GLU A 248 4.59 1.96 -20.59
N VAL A 249 4.61 1.05 -21.56
CA VAL A 249 4.37 -0.37 -21.33
C VAL A 249 5.47 -1.20 -21.96
N LEU A 250 6.11 -2.05 -21.16
CA LEU A 250 7.06 -3.05 -21.61
C LEU A 250 6.49 -4.44 -21.35
N ALA A 251 6.44 -5.30 -22.37
CA ALA A 251 5.97 -6.66 -22.25
C ALA A 251 7.13 -7.63 -22.46
N TYR A 252 7.33 -8.54 -21.51
CA TYR A 252 8.40 -9.54 -21.54
C TYR A 252 7.83 -10.94 -21.39
N ASP A 253 8.38 -11.89 -22.14
CA ASP A 253 8.15 -13.31 -21.87
C ASP A 253 8.83 -13.73 -20.58
N ALA A 254 8.32 -14.77 -19.91
CA ALA A 254 8.89 -15.28 -18.67
C ALA A 254 10.38 -15.68 -18.72
N THR A 255 10.93 -15.99 -19.89
CA THR A 255 12.36 -16.26 -20.09
C THR A 255 13.17 -14.98 -20.18
N GLN A 256 12.68 -14.00 -20.94
CA GLN A 256 13.31 -12.68 -21.09
C GLN A 256 13.27 -11.89 -19.78
N ALA A 257 12.19 -12.04 -19.01
CA ALA A 257 12.02 -11.45 -17.70
C ALA A 257 13.05 -11.91 -16.65
N GLN A 258 13.82 -12.98 -16.92
CA GLN A 258 14.92 -13.40 -16.03
C GLN A 258 16.18 -12.55 -16.23
N ASP A 259 16.33 -11.93 -17.41
CA ASP A 259 17.44 -11.08 -17.76
C ASP A 259 17.16 -9.64 -17.32
N VAL A 260 17.52 -9.35 -16.08
CA VAL A 260 17.29 -8.04 -15.46
C VAL A 260 18.14 -6.95 -16.12
N GLU A 261 19.28 -7.28 -16.72
CA GLU A 261 20.17 -6.29 -17.37
C GLU A 261 19.49 -5.70 -18.58
N ARG A 262 18.96 -6.58 -19.43
CA ARG A 262 18.18 -6.16 -20.58
C ARG A 262 16.98 -5.29 -20.19
N VAL A 263 16.25 -5.65 -19.14
CA VAL A 263 15.09 -4.85 -18.68
C VAL A 263 15.53 -3.46 -18.21
N VAL A 264 16.66 -3.35 -17.51
CA VAL A 264 17.21 -2.05 -17.07
C VAL A 264 17.66 -1.22 -18.27
N GLU A 265 18.34 -1.82 -19.24
CA GLU A 265 18.74 -1.13 -20.48
C GLU A 265 17.51 -0.59 -21.23
N ASP A 266 16.47 -1.42 -21.41
CA ASP A 266 15.22 -1.00 -22.05
C ASP A 266 14.57 0.19 -21.30
N ILE A 267 14.63 0.19 -19.96
CA ILE A 267 14.13 1.30 -19.13
C ILE A 267 14.95 2.58 -19.36
N ASP A 268 16.28 2.49 -19.46
CA ASP A 268 17.14 3.64 -19.68
C ASP A 268 16.99 4.23 -21.09
N TYR A 269 16.66 3.41 -22.08
CA TYR A 269 16.35 3.86 -23.45
C TYR A 269 14.95 4.47 -23.61
N LEU A 270 14.03 4.19 -22.68
CA LEU A 270 12.68 4.72 -22.74
C LEU A 270 12.64 6.23 -22.50
N LYS A 271 11.90 6.92 -23.37
CA LYS A 271 11.58 8.33 -23.20
C LYS A 271 10.17 8.47 -22.63
N PHE A 272 10.09 8.97 -21.40
CA PHE A 272 8.83 9.21 -20.71
C PHE A 272 8.17 10.50 -21.21
N GLU A 273 7.56 10.44 -22.39
CA GLU A 273 6.85 11.57 -23.02
C GLU A 273 5.32 11.48 -22.82
N LYS A 274 4.82 10.34 -22.33
CA LYS A 274 3.40 10.10 -22.12
C LYS A 274 2.95 10.37 -20.68
N GLY A 275 1.67 10.71 -20.56
CA GLY A 275 0.94 10.75 -19.31
C GLY A 275 0.87 12.12 -18.65
N PRO A 276 0.00 12.25 -17.63
CA PRO A 276 -0.27 13.53 -16.97
C PRO A 276 0.89 14.03 -16.10
N TRP A 277 1.95 13.23 -15.91
CA TRP A 277 3.12 13.58 -15.08
C TRP A 277 3.87 14.82 -15.56
N LEU A 278 3.88 15.08 -16.87
CA LEU A 278 4.58 16.23 -17.46
C LEU A 278 3.84 17.56 -17.23
N GLU A 279 2.53 17.50 -16.99
CA GLU A 279 1.68 18.67 -16.81
C GLU A 279 1.62 19.13 -15.34
N GLN A 280 2.24 18.38 -14.42
CA GLN A 280 2.16 18.65 -12.99
C GLN A 280 3.10 19.78 -12.57
N ASP A 281 2.61 20.65 -11.68
CA ASP A 281 3.37 21.73 -11.07
C ASP A 281 3.58 21.49 -9.56
N ASP A 282 4.33 22.38 -8.91
CA ASP A 282 4.55 22.28 -7.46
C ASP A 282 3.25 22.34 -6.63
N VAL A 283 2.20 22.97 -7.16
CA VAL A 283 0.91 23.12 -6.47
C VAL A 283 0.12 21.82 -6.54
N THR A 284 0.04 21.18 -7.70
CA THR A 284 -0.60 19.88 -7.87
C THR A 284 0.13 18.81 -7.06
N TYR A 285 1.47 18.81 -7.07
CA TYR A 285 2.27 17.93 -6.21
C TYR A 285 2.04 18.20 -4.72
N HIS A 286 1.87 19.45 -4.30
CA HIS A 286 1.52 19.78 -2.92
C HIS A 286 0.17 19.20 -2.52
N HIS A 287 -0.87 19.39 -3.34
CA HIS A 287 -2.20 18.84 -3.05
C HIS A 287 -2.22 17.31 -3.05
N MET A 288 -1.52 16.68 -3.99
CA MET A 288 -1.39 15.23 -4.03
C MET A 288 -0.65 14.72 -2.78
N ARG A 289 0.44 15.38 -2.36
CA ARG A 289 1.16 15.04 -1.12
C ARG A 289 0.26 15.16 0.11
N MET A 290 -0.53 16.22 0.21
CA MET A 290 -1.51 16.40 1.30
C MET A 290 -2.57 15.29 1.32
N LEU A 291 -3.00 14.82 0.14
CA LEU A 291 -3.96 13.72 0.04
C LEU A 291 -3.33 12.39 0.49
N VAL A 292 -2.15 12.04 -0.02
CA VAL A 292 -1.53 10.74 0.26
C VAL A 292 -1.03 10.61 1.68
N GLU A 293 -0.65 11.71 2.36
CA GLU A 293 -0.28 11.69 3.77
C GLU A 293 -1.49 11.39 4.69
N ASP A 294 -2.71 11.74 4.26
CA ASP A 294 -3.95 11.41 4.98
C ASP A 294 -4.54 10.07 4.50
N LYS A 295 -4.05 8.99 5.11
CA LYS A 295 -4.50 7.63 4.80
C LYS A 295 -5.98 7.39 5.06
N GLN A 296 -6.58 8.11 6.02
CA GLN A 296 -8.02 8.00 6.28
C GLN A 296 -8.82 8.59 5.13
N LYS A 297 -8.37 9.74 4.60
CA LYS A 297 -9.00 10.36 3.42
C LYS A 297 -8.86 9.46 2.19
N VAL A 298 -7.69 8.87 1.95
CA VAL A 298 -7.48 7.90 0.86
C VAL A 298 -8.40 6.68 1.01
N ALA A 299 -8.49 6.10 2.21
CA ALA A 299 -9.38 4.98 2.47
C ALA A 299 -10.85 5.37 2.27
N THR A 300 -11.26 6.58 2.64
CA THR A 300 -12.64 7.05 2.49
C THR A 300 -13.10 7.07 1.03
N LEU A 301 -12.19 7.27 0.07
CA LEU A 301 -12.50 7.22 -1.37
C LEU A 301 -13.06 5.85 -1.80
N THR A 302 -12.73 4.77 -1.09
CA THR A 302 -13.24 3.42 -1.40
C THR A 302 -14.56 3.10 -0.72
N HIS A 303 -15.10 4.01 0.11
CA HIS A 303 -16.31 3.78 0.89
C HIS A 303 -17.45 4.65 0.34
N ILE A 304 -18.38 4.01 -0.36
CA ILE A 304 -19.59 4.66 -0.89
C ILE A 304 -20.79 4.11 -0.11
N PRO A 305 -21.79 4.94 0.24
CA PRO A 305 -22.99 4.49 0.92
C PRO A 305 -23.95 3.74 -0.03
N LYS A 306 -23.48 2.63 -0.62
CA LYS A 306 -24.27 1.72 -1.45
C LYS A 306 -24.37 0.36 -0.77
N PHE A 307 -25.59 -0.01 -0.41
CA PHE A 307 -25.83 -1.23 0.34
C PHE A 307 -25.88 -2.46 -0.58
N LEU A 308 -24.83 -3.27 -0.53
CA LEU A 308 -24.80 -4.61 -1.13
C LEU A 308 -24.73 -5.68 -0.03
N PRO A 309 -25.47 -6.80 -0.14
CA PRO A 309 -25.44 -7.89 0.82
C PRO A 309 -24.04 -8.44 1.16
N GLU A 310 -23.09 -8.43 0.21
CA GLU A 310 -21.76 -9.00 0.39
C GLU A 310 -20.83 -8.15 1.27
N ILE A 311 -21.06 -6.83 1.29
CA ILE A 311 -20.18 -5.85 1.94
C ILE A 311 -20.86 -5.13 3.12
N THR A 312 -22.19 -5.09 3.13
CA THR A 312 -22.93 -4.35 4.15
C THR A 312 -22.90 -5.12 5.45
N ILE A 313 -22.27 -4.54 6.46
CA ILE A 313 -22.22 -5.09 7.82
C ILE A 313 -23.42 -4.54 8.59
N GLY A 314 -24.12 -5.42 9.31
CA GLY A 314 -25.23 -5.02 10.17
C GLY A 314 -24.75 -4.12 11.32
N ALA A 315 -25.57 -3.16 11.74
CA ALA A 315 -25.19 -2.19 12.77
C ALA A 315 -24.73 -2.83 14.09
N HIS A 316 -25.41 -3.90 14.53
CA HIS A 316 -25.04 -4.62 15.76
C HIS A 316 -23.68 -5.30 15.65
N ASP A 317 -23.42 -5.98 14.53
CA ASP A 317 -22.15 -6.67 14.28
C ASP A 317 -20.99 -5.67 14.12
N TYR A 318 -21.25 -4.52 13.49
CA TYR A 318 -20.28 -3.43 13.41
C TYR A 318 -19.96 -2.86 14.79
N ASP A 319 -20.97 -2.60 15.63
CA ASP A 319 -20.78 -2.01 16.97
C ASP A 319 -19.98 -2.96 17.88
N GLU A 320 -20.33 -4.25 17.87
CA GLU A 320 -19.59 -5.28 18.61
C GLU A 320 -18.12 -5.33 18.20
N LYS A 321 -17.85 -5.39 16.89
CA LYS A 321 -16.47 -5.42 16.36
C LYS A 321 -15.70 -4.13 16.60
N TYR A 322 -16.38 -2.99 16.54
CA TYR A 322 -15.76 -1.69 16.82
C TYR A 322 -15.26 -1.60 18.26
N TYR A 323 -16.07 -2.00 19.24
CA TYR A 323 -15.64 -2.04 20.64
C TYR A 323 -14.63 -3.15 20.90
N ALA A 324 -14.74 -4.30 20.23
CA ALA A 324 -13.73 -5.35 20.31
C ALA A 324 -12.36 -4.83 19.82
N TYR A 325 -12.31 -4.16 18.67
CA TYR A 325 -11.09 -3.53 18.16
C TYR A 325 -10.52 -2.49 19.12
N LYS A 326 -11.36 -1.62 19.69
CA LYS A 326 -10.94 -0.62 20.67
C LYS A 326 -10.45 -1.19 22.01
N SER A 327 -10.86 -2.41 22.34
CA SER A 327 -10.41 -3.11 23.55
C SER A 327 -9.03 -3.74 23.37
N LEU A 328 -8.51 -3.82 22.15
CA LEU A 328 -7.15 -4.27 21.89
C LEU A 328 -6.12 -3.29 22.46
N PRO A 329 -4.98 -3.79 22.96
CA PRO A 329 -3.91 -2.94 23.48
C PRO A 329 -3.43 -1.92 22.43
N GLY A 330 -3.34 -0.65 22.80
CA GLY A 330 -2.83 0.41 21.93
C GLY A 330 -3.82 0.93 20.88
N LYS A 331 -5.07 0.44 20.87
CA LYS A 331 -6.10 0.81 19.87
C LYS A 331 -7.23 1.67 20.42
N LYS A 332 -7.24 1.93 21.73
CA LYS A 332 -8.31 2.71 22.38
C LYS A 332 -8.26 4.20 22.04
N TYR A 333 -7.05 4.76 22.00
CA TYR A 333 -6.80 6.17 21.71
C TYR A 333 -5.82 6.34 20.54
N ALA A 334 -5.59 7.59 20.14
CA ALA A 334 -4.64 7.92 19.10
C ALA A 334 -3.23 7.40 19.43
N PRO A 335 -2.41 7.04 18.42
CA PRO A 335 -1.03 6.60 18.65
C PRO A 335 -0.25 7.61 19.51
N GLY A 336 0.46 7.12 20.53
CA GLY A 336 1.21 7.96 21.47
C GLY A 336 0.45 8.41 22.72
N TYR A 337 -0.84 8.03 22.86
CA TYR A 337 -1.73 8.36 23.98
C TYR A 337 -2.26 7.11 24.72
N ASN A 338 -1.68 5.94 24.49
CA ASN A 338 -2.15 4.66 25.03
C ASN A 338 -1.25 4.19 26.20
N ALA A 339 -1.75 4.35 27.43
CA ALA A 339 -1.00 4.02 28.65
C ALA A 339 -0.70 2.51 28.80
N ASP A 340 -1.59 1.68 28.27
CA ASP A 340 -1.53 0.22 28.23
C ASP A 340 -0.36 -0.33 27.41
N VAL A 341 0.11 0.40 26.40
CA VAL A 341 1.31 0.05 25.62
C VAL A 341 2.57 0.80 26.10
N GLY A 342 2.47 1.52 27.22
CA GLY A 342 3.60 2.20 27.85
C GLY A 342 3.91 3.57 27.27
N ASP A 343 2.95 4.24 26.62
CA ASP A 343 3.15 5.61 26.16
C ASP A 343 3.43 6.56 27.34
N LYS A 344 4.53 7.30 27.24
CA LYS A 344 4.97 8.27 28.26
C LYS A 344 4.51 9.68 27.93
N TYR A 345 4.41 10.52 28.97
CA TYR A 345 4.06 11.94 28.86
C TYR A 345 2.70 12.22 28.19
N ILE A 346 1.74 11.31 28.35
CA ILE A 346 0.41 11.40 27.73
C ILE A 346 -0.28 12.75 28.02
N TRP A 347 -0.16 13.25 29.25
CA TRP A 347 -0.74 14.53 29.68
C TRP A 347 -0.05 15.78 29.11
N LEU A 348 1.13 15.64 28.49
CA LEU A 348 1.94 16.73 27.95
C LEU A 348 2.08 16.71 26.42
N LYS A 349 1.35 15.83 25.72
CA LYS A 349 1.35 15.73 24.25
C LYS A 349 0.09 16.35 23.68
#